data_AF-A0A5C3KIM8-F1
#
_entry.id   AF-A0A5C3KIM8-F1
#
_cell.length_a   1.000
_cell.length_b   1.000
_cell.length_c   1.000
_cell.angle_alpha   90.00
_cell.angle_beta   90.00
_cell.angle_gamma   90.00
#
_symmetry.space_group_name_H-M   'P 1'
#
loop_
_entity.id
_entity.type
_entity.pdbx_description
1 polymer ?
#
loop_
_entity_poly.entity_id
_entity_poly.type
_entity_poly.pdbx_seq_one_letter_code
_entity_poly.pdbx_strand_id
1 'polypeptide(L)'
;PIITPFIADAWAAAISSLEPCDQQRFDDIPSSITHGFDMGVHSTLDQCFVPNNHASSLQHPDAVLKHINKELSLRRYSGPFSFSRLQHLIGNFRTSPLGV
;
A
#
# COMPACT_ATOMS: atom_id res chain seq x y z
N PRO A 1 3.89 3.47 -11.92
CA PRO A 1 2.52 2.98 -11.63
C PRO A 1 2.56 1.88 -10.57
N ILE A 2 1.75 2.01 -9.51
CA ILE A 2 1.50 0.91 -8.57
C ILE A 2 0.63 -0.10 -9.34
N ILE A 3 1.09 -1.34 -9.48
CA ILE A 3 0.35 -2.40 -10.15
C ILE A 3 -0.18 -3.32 -9.05
N THR A 4 -1.49 -3.31 -8.85
CA THR A 4 -2.16 -4.31 -8.01
C THR A 4 -2.32 -5.61 -8.81
N PRO A 5 -2.08 -6.79 -8.23
CA PRO A 5 -2.38 -8.07 -8.89
C PRO A 5 -3.90 -8.31 -8.99
N PHE A 6 -4.73 -7.53 -8.30
CA PHE A 6 -6.18 -7.63 -8.38
C PHE A 6 -6.69 -7.05 -9.70
N ILE A 7 -7.56 -7.81 -10.38
CA ILE A 7 -8.14 -7.43 -11.68
C ILE A 7 -9.55 -6.91 -11.43
N ALA A 8 -9.74 -5.58 -11.44
CA ALA A 8 -11.02 -4.94 -11.14
C ALA A 8 -12.17 -5.49 -11.99
N ASP A 9 -11.94 -5.67 -13.29
CA ASP A 9 -12.95 -6.20 -14.23
C ASP A 9 -13.37 -7.64 -13.90
N ALA A 10 -12.41 -8.49 -13.49
CA ALA A 10 -12.72 -9.87 -13.11
C ALA A 10 -13.55 -9.91 -11.82
N TRP A 11 -13.28 -9.01 -10.87
CA TRP A 11 -14.10 -8.85 -9.67
C TRP A 11 -15.50 -8.35 -10.02
N ALA A 12 -15.62 -7.34 -10.88
CA ALA A 12 -16.92 -6.83 -11.32
C ALA A 12 -17.77 -7.94 -11.98
N ALA A 13 -17.17 -8.78 -12.82
CA ALA A 13 -17.84 -9.91 -13.45
C ALA A 13 -18.24 -11.01 -12.44
N ALA A 14 -17.40 -11.28 -11.44
CA ALA A 14 -17.74 -12.23 -10.39
C ALA A 14 -18.89 -11.71 -9.52
N ILE A 15 -18.86 -10.43 -9.14
CA ILE A 15 -19.89 -9.81 -8.29
C ILE A 15 -21.23 -9.79 -9.02
N SER A 16 -21.28 -9.46 -10.32
CA SER A 16 -22.54 -9.44 -11.08
C SER A 16 -23.24 -10.80 -11.20
N SER A 17 -22.53 -11.90 -10.91
CA SER A 17 -23.09 -13.26 -10.87
C SER A 17 -23.72 -13.64 -9.52
N LEU A 18 -23.60 -12.80 -8.50
CA LEU A 18 -24.13 -13.05 -7.16
C LEU A 18 -25.62 -12.68 -7.05
N GLU A 19 -26.27 -13.08 -5.95
CA GLU A 19 -27.61 -12.62 -5.60
C GLU A 19 -27.61 -11.10 -5.28
N PRO A 20 -28.74 -10.38 -5.47
CA PRO A 20 -28.77 -8.92 -5.37
C PRO A 20 -28.24 -8.33 -4.05
N CYS A 21 -28.49 -9.01 -2.93
CA CYS A 21 -28.00 -8.59 -1.62
C CYS A 21 -26.46 -8.63 -1.56
N ASP A 22 -25.86 -9.67 -2.12
CA ASP A 22 -24.41 -9.83 -2.16
C ASP A 22 -23.78 -8.90 -3.20
N GLN A 23 -24.45 -8.63 -4.32
CA GLN A 23 -24.02 -7.60 -5.27
C GLN A 23 -23.85 -6.24 -4.59
N GLN A 24 -24.88 -5.81 -3.86
CA GLN A 24 -24.86 -4.53 -3.14
C GLN A 24 -23.78 -4.50 -2.04
N ARG A 25 -23.50 -5.65 -1.40
CA ARG A 25 -22.51 -5.74 -0.33
C ARG A 25 -21.07 -5.51 -0.81
N PHE A 26 -20.78 -5.81 -2.08
CA PHE A 26 -19.43 -5.82 -2.64
C PHE A 26 -19.27 -4.85 -3.82
N ASP A 27 -20.21 -3.92 -4.00
CA ASP A 27 -20.25 -3.01 -5.14
C ASP A 27 -19.06 -2.03 -5.19
N ASP A 28 -18.44 -1.77 -4.04
CA ASP A 28 -17.27 -0.91 -3.87
C ASP A 28 -15.97 -1.56 -4.37
N ILE A 29 -15.85 -2.90 -4.32
CA ILE A 29 -14.60 -3.64 -4.58
C ILE A 29 -13.96 -3.27 -5.93
N PRO A 30 -14.67 -3.27 -7.08
CA PRO A 30 -14.03 -2.94 -8.37
C PRO A 30 -13.48 -1.51 -8.41
N SER A 31 -14.21 -0.57 -7.82
CA SER A 31 -13.76 0.82 -7.71
C SER A 31 -12.56 0.92 -6.77
N SER A 32 -12.61 0.25 -5.62
CA SER A 32 -11.53 0.28 -4.63
C SER A 32 -10.25 -0.41 -5.09
N ILE A 33 -10.33 -1.45 -5.93
CA ILE A 33 -9.14 -2.03 -6.58
C ILE A 33 -8.46 -1.01 -7.51
N THR A 34 -9.26 -0.20 -8.20
CA THR A 34 -8.77 0.76 -9.20
C THR A 34 -8.27 2.06 -8.56
N HIS A 35 -8.97 2.54 -7.53
CA HIS A 35 -8.79 3.87 -6.96
C HIS A 35 -8.26 3.86 -5.51
N GLY A 36 -8.23 2.69 -4.86
CA GLY A 36 -7.89 2.53 -3.45
C GLY A 36 -9.11 2.29 -2.56
N PHE A 37 -8.91 1.55 -1.48
CA PHE A 37 -9.94 1.28 -0.47
C PHE A 37 -10.07 2.46 0.50
N ASP A 38 -11.31 2.80 0.86
CA ASP A 38 -11.57 3.74 1.94
C ASP A 38 -11.31 3.05 3.29
N MET A 39 -10.26 3.48 3.98
CA MET A 39 -9.85 2.95 5.28
C MET A 39 -10.48 3.72 6.45
N GLY A 40 -11.47 4.60 6.19
CA GLY A 40 -12.14 5.42 7.20
C GLY A 40 -11.29 6.57 7.74
N VAL A 41 -10.23 6.95 7.02
CA VAL A 41 -9.34 8.07 7.38
C VAL A 41 -9.59 9.21 6.42
N HIS A 42 -10.36 10.20 6.88
CA HIS A 42 -10.73 11.38 6.09
C HIS A 42 -9.92 12.63 6.48
N SER A 43 -8.95 12.49 7.38
CA SER A 43 -8.03 13.57 7.74
C SER A 43 -6.85 13.62 6.78
N THR A 44 -6.46 14.84 6.40
CA THR A 44 -5.23 15.08 5.63
C THR A 44 -4.05 15.29 6.57
N LEU A 45 -2.85 14.95 6.11
CA LEU A 45 -1.61 15.21 6.84
C LEU A 45 -1.08 16.61 6.48
N ASP A 46 -0.82 17.45 7.48
CA ASP A 46 -0.23 18.79 7.26
C ASP A 46 1.27 18.74 6.96
N GLN A 47 1.94 17.68 7.42
CA GLN A 47 3.38 17.48 7.24
C GLN A 47 3.74 16.00 7.17
N CYS A 48 4.87 15.70 6.55
CA CYS A 48 5.46 14.37 6.61
C CYS A 48 6.06 14.08 8.00
N PHE A 49 6.01 12.81 8.41
CA PHE A 49 6.65 12.36 9.64
C PHE A 49 7.33 11.00 9.45
N VAL A 50 8.65 10.97 9.61
CA VAL A 50 9.47 9.76 9.44
C VAL A 50 10.19 9.49 10.77
N PRO A 51 9.62 8.66 11.67
CA PRO A 51 10.26 8.33 12.92
C PRO A 51 11.52 7.48 12.69
N ASN A 52 12.46 7.54 13.63
CA ASN A 52 13.62 6.66 13.64
C ASN A 52 13.19 5.19 13.73
N ASN A 53 13.94 4.32 13.06
CA ASN A 53 13.74 2.86 13.15
C ASN A 53 14.07 2.36 14.57
N HIS A 54 13.48 1.22 14.93
CA HIS A 54 13.80 0.54 16.18
C HIS A 54 15.26 0.11 16.21
N ALA A 55 15.86 0.05 17.41
CA ALA A 55 17.27 -0.30 17.59
C ALA A 55 17.63 -1.67 16.99
N SER A 56 16.71 -2.64 17.00
CA SER A 56 16.95 -3.97 16.40
C SER A 56 17.25 -3.89 14.89
N SER A 57 16.61 -2.97 14.17
CA SER A 57 16.88 -2.75 12.74
C SER A 57 18.26 -2.14 12.48
N LEU A 58 18.77 -1.36 13.44
CA LEU A 58 20.12 -0.78 13.36
C LEU A 58 21.20 -1.80 13.73
N GLN A 59 20.88 -2.75 14.62
CA GLN A 59 21.76 -3.85 15.00
C GLN A 59 21.83 -4.96 13.95
N HIS A 60 20.76 -5.14 13.17
CA HIS A 60 20.66 -6.16 12.13
C HIS A 60 20.35 -5.58 10.74
N PRO A 61 21.19 -4.66 10.22
CA PRO A 61 20.93 -3.99 8.94
C PRO A 61 20.84 -4.98 7.76
N ASP A 62 21.61 -6.07 7.80
CA ASP A 62 21.61 -7.09 6.76
C ASP A 62 20.27 -7.83 6.65
N ALA A 63 19.59 -8.06 7.78
CA ALA A 63 18.28 -8.70 7.80
C ALA A 63 17.23 -7.80 7.13
N VAL A 64 17.27 -6.50 7.44
CA VAL A 64 16.41 -5.48 6.82
C VAL A 64 16.67 -5.41 5.31
N LEU A 65 17.93 -5.27 4.90
CA LEU A 65 18.30 -5.17 3.49
C LEU A 65 17.95 -6.44 2.71
N LYS A 66 18.17 -7.62 3.30
CA LYS A 66 17.77 -8.90 2.69
C LYS A 66 16.26 -8.99 2.48
N HIS A 67 15.46 -8.55 3.46
CA HIS A 67 14.01 -8.52 3.34
C HIS A 67 13.56 -7.56 2.23
N ILE A 68 14.06 -6.32 2.23
CA ILE A 68 13.75 -5.31 1.20
C ILE A 68 14.11 -5.84 -0.20
N ASN A 69 15.31 -6.38 -0.37
CA ASN A 69 15.76 -6.91 -1.66
C ASN A 69 14.92 -8.11 -2.14
N LYS A 70 14.46 -8.96 -1.22
CA LYS A 70 13.53 -10.05 -1.55
C LYS A 70 12.19 -9.51 -2.04
N GLU A 71 11.60 -8.54 -1.36
CA GLU A 71 10.30 -7.99 -1.78
C GLU A 71 10.40 -7.19 -3.08
N LEU A 72 11.53 -6.51 -3.32
CA LEU A 72 11.84 -5.86 -4.61
C LEU A 72 11.99 -6.87 -5.75
N SER A 73 12.70 -7.99 -5.54
CA SER A 73 12.88 -9.01 -6.57
C SER A 73 11.56 -9.70 -6.95
N LEU A 74 10.64 -9.80 -5.98
CA LEU A 74 9.27 -10.28 -6.18
C LEU A 74 8.32 -9.21 -6.73
N ARG A 75 8.80 -7.99 -7.00
CA ARG A 75 8.01 -6.83 -7.45
C ARG A 75 6.83 -6.47 -6.55
N ARG A 76 6.94 -6.80 -5.26
CA ARG A 76 5.94 -6.44 -4.24
C ARG A 76 6.17 -5.05 -3.70
N TYR A 77 7.42 -4.60 -3.69
CA TYR A 77 7.77 -3.22 -3.36
C TYR A 77 7.99 -2.38 -4.61
N SER A 78 7.60 -1.11 -4.53
CA SER A 78 7.95 -0.09 -5.51
C SER A 78 9.01 0.83 -4.93
N GLY A 79 9.95 1.29 -5.76
CA GLY A 79 11.03 2.16 -5.35
C GLY A 79 12.41 1.50 -5.49
N PRO A 80 13.42 1.90 -4.68
CA PRO A 80 13.33 2.84 -3.56
C PRO A 80 13.02 4.29 -4.00
N PHE A 81 12.37 5.05 -3.13
CA PHE A 81 12.05 6.46 -3.36
C PHE A 81 12.88 7.36 -2.44
N SER A 82 13.33 8.50 -2.95
CA SER A 82 13.76 9.59 -2.08
C SER A 82 12.55 10.21 -1.38
N PHE A 83 12.78 10.85 -0.24
CA PHE A 83 11.73 11.55 0.51
C PHE A 83 10.95 12.54 -0.38
N SER A 84 11.66 13.41 -1.11
CA SER A 84 11.06 14.42 -1.98
C SER A 84 10.24 13.81 -3.12
N ARG A 85 10.75 12.72 -3.72
CA ARG A 85 10.04 12.03 -4.80
C ARG A 85 8.76 11.37 -4.28
N LEU A 86 8.82 10.72 -3.12
CA LEU A 86 7.64 10.11 -2.53
C LEU A 86 6.61 11.17 -2.16
N GLN A 87 7.03 12.25 -1.50
CA GLN A 87 6.13 13.35 -1.12
C GLN A 87 5.46 13.99 -2.35
N HIS A 88 6.20 14.14 -3.45
CA HIS A 88 5.62 14.64 -4.70
C HIS A 88 4.58 13.68 -5.30
N LEU A 89 4.77 12.36 -5.15
CA LEU A 89 3.88 11.35 -5.72
C LEU A 89 2.60 11.15 -4.92
N ILE A 90 2.67 11.18 -3.58
CA ILE A 90 1.53 10.82 -2.70
C ILE A 90 1.10 11.91 -1.73
N GLY A 91 1.74 13.09 -1.76
CA GLY A 91 1.54 14.14 -0.78
C GLY A 91 2.26 13.86 0.54
N ASN A 92 1.80 14.51 1.61
CA ASN A 92 2.37 14.31 2.94
C ASN A 92 2.12 12.87 3.43
N PHE A 93 3.13 12.25 4.04
CA PHE A 93 3.06 10.86 4.48
C PHE A 93 3.68 10.64 5.85
N ARG A 94 3.27 9.55 6.52
CA ARG A 94 3.91 9.07 7.75
C ARG A 94 4.45 7.66 7.52
N THR A 95 5.63 7.36 8.04
CA THR A 95 6.18 6.00 8.00
C THR A 95 6.11 5.34 9.38
N SER A 96 6.05 4.02 9.39
CA SER A 96 6.20 3.24 10.63
C SER A 96 7.68 2.87 10.84
N PRO A 97 8.19 2.88 12.08
CA PRO A 97 9.53 2.40 12.39
C PRO A 97 9.71 0.95 11.96
N LEU A 98 10.82 0.64 11.30
CA LEU A 98 11.20 -0.74 11.03
C LEU A 98 11.71 -1.41 12.31
N GLY A 99 11.35 -2.67 12.51
CA GLY A 99 11.91 -3.59 13.49
C GLY A 99 12.29 -4.91 12.81
N VAL A 100 13.34 -5.55 13.32
CA VAL A 100 13.71 -6.95 13.03
C VAL A 100 13.38 -7.78 14.25
#